data_AF-A0A4Y2FUS0-F1
#
_entry.id   AF-A0A4Y2FUS0-F1
#
_cell.length_a   1.000
_cell.length_b   1.000
_cell.length_c   1.000
_cell.angle_alpha   90.00
_cell.angle_beta   90.00
_cell.angle_gamma   90.00
#
_symmetry.space_group_name_H-M   'P 1'
#
loop_
_entity.id
_entity.type
_entity.pdbx_description
1 polymer ?
#
loop_
_entity_poly.entity_id
_entity_poly.type
_entity_poly.pdbx_seq_one_letter_code
_entity_poly.pdbx_strand_id
1 'polypeptide(L)' 'MSESAETSVFAFPKLSDFNYGSWKTDMKVLLMEKGCWQFILGTAKSCSEGASDRERLADELRKQRSYTTIYMGVERK' A
#
# COMPACT_ATOMS: atom_id res chain seq x y z
N MET A 1 -24.43 -23.59 -7.30
CA MET A 1 -24.58 -22.41 -6.43
C MET A 1 -23.21 -21.77 -6.36
N SER A 2 -23.02 -20.61 -7.00
CA SER A 2 -21.74 -19.90 -6.90
C SER A 2 -21.81 -19.00 -5.69
N GLU A 3 -20.97 -19.27 -4.69
CA GLU A 3 -20.66 -18.30 -3.64
C GLU A 3 -20.16 -17.03 -4.33
N SER A 4 -20.99 -15.99 -4.31
CA SER A 4 -20.54 -14.63 -4.51
C SER A 4 -19.54 -14.37 -3.40
N ALA A 5 -18.25 -14.38 -3.72
CA ALA A 5 -17.23 -13.88 -2.82
C ALA A 5 -17.60 -12.42 -2.55
N GLU A 6 -18.27 -12.18 -1.42
CA GLU A 6 -18.38 -10.87 -0.81
C GLU A 6 -16.96 -10.48 -0.42
N THR A 7 -16.20 -10.02 -1.41
CA THR A 7 -15.06 -9.15 -1.16
C THR A 7 -15.69 -7.92 -0.54
N SER A 8 -15.84 -7.92 0.78
CA SER A 8 -16.10 -6.72 1.55
C SER A 8 -15.03 -5.75 1.09
N VAL A 9 -15.43 -4.82 0.20
CA VAL A 9 -14.56 -3.78 -0.28
C VAL A 9 -14.34 -2.94 0.96
N PHE A 10 -13.24 -3.22 1.66
CA PHE A 10 -12.80 -2.40 2.76
C PHE A 10 -12.63 -0.99 2.20
N ALA A 11 -13.64 -0.16 2.40
CA ALA A 11 -13.68 1.19 1.89
C ALA A 11 -12.77 2.00 2.81
N PHE A 12 -11.50 2.09 2.43
CA PHE A 12 -10.54 2.91 3.15
C PHE A 12 -10.99 4.38 3.03
N PRO A 13 -11.31 5.08 4.13
CA PRO A 13 -11.79 6.44 4.07
C PRO A 13 -10.74 7.33 3.41
N LYS A 14 -11.16 8.18 2.47
CA LYS A 14 -10.22 9.09 1.79
C LYS A 14 -9.74 10.17 2.75
N LEU A 15 -8.50 10.62 2.56
CA LEU A 15 -7.91 11.73 3.30
C LEU A 15 -8.68 13.00 2.98
N SER A 16 -9.19 13.66 4.01
CA SER A 16 -9.84 14.96 3.97
C SER A 16 -9.22 15.89 5.01
N ASP A 17 -9.64 17.15 5.00
CA ASP A 17 -9.17 18.18 5.93
C ASP A 17 -9.50 17.85 7.41
N PHE A 18 -10.42 16.92 7.66
CA PHE A 18 -10.93 16.61 9.00
C PHE A 18 -10.40 15.29 9.61
N ASN A 19 -9.77 14.42 8.81
CA ASN A 19 -9.47 13.04 9.24
C ASN A 19 -8.00 12.63 9.15
N TYR A 20 -7.06 13.57 8.96
CA TYR A 20 -5.64 13.24 8.79
C TYR A 20 -5.07 12.33 9.88
N GLY A 21 -5.43 12.55 11.16
CA GLY A 21 -4.90 11.78 12.28
C GLY A 21 -5.28 10.29 12.23
N SER A 22 -6.57 9.98 12.03
CA SER A 22 -7.03 8.59 11.88
C SER A 22 -6.54 8.00 10.56
N TRP A 23 -6.69 8.74 9.45
CA TRP A 23 -6.25 8.31 8.12
C TRP A 23 -4.78 7.89 8.10
N LYS A 24 -3.89 8.68 8.72
CA LYS A 24 -2.46 8.37 8.79
C LYS A 24 -2.19 7.07 9.53
N THR A 25 -2.88 6.84 10.65
CA THR A 25 -2.75 5.63 11.46
C THR A 25 -3.24 4.42 10.67
N ASP A 26 -4.42 4.51 10.07
CA ASP A 26 -5.03 3.42 9.31
C ASP A 26 -4.19 3.10 8.06
N MET A 27 -3.67 4.13 7.38
CA MET A 27 -2.84 3.95 6.18
C MET A 27 -1.50 3.30 6.55
N LYS A 28 -0.93 3.68 7.69
CA LYS A 28 0.26 3.00 8.23
C LYS A 28 -0.03 1.52 8.51
N VAL A 29 -1.13 1.21 9.20
CA VAL A 29 -1.51 -0.18 9.52
C VAL A 29 -1.72 -0.99 8.24
N LEU A 30 -2.44 -0.45 7.26
CA LEU A 30 -2.64 -1.07 5.95
C LEU A 30 -1.32 -1.37 5.25
N LEU A 31 -0.40 -0.41 5.20
CA LEU A 31 0.90 -0.59 4.57
C LEU A 31 1.79 -1.56 5.35
N MET A 32 1.66 -1.65 6.69
CA MET A 32 2.36 -2.67 7.49
C MET A 32 1.82 -4.07 7.18
N GLU A 33 0.51 -4.25 7.12
CA GLU A 33 -0.15 -5.52 6.76
C GLU A 33 0.28 -6.00 5.36
N LYS A 34 0.42 -5.08 4.40
CA LYS A 34 0.90 -5.41 3.04
C LYS A 34 2.42 -5.53 2.91
N GLY A 35 3.17 -5.36 4.00
CA GLY A 35 4.64 -5.36 3.97
C GLY A 35 5.25 -4.20 3.18
N CYS A 36 4.49 -3.13 2.97
CA CYS A 36 4.83 -1.99 2.14
C CYS A 36 5.41 -0.81 2.93
N TRP A 37 5.22 -0.80 4.25
CA TRP A 37 5.63 0.32 5.11
C TRP A 37 7.12 0.69 5.00
N GLN A 38 7.99 -0.32 4.80
CA GLN A 38 9.43 -0.14 4.59
C GLN A 38 9.77 0.74 3.37
N PHE A 39 8.93 0.75 2.33
CA PHE A 39 9.13 1.62 1.16
C PHE A 39 8.84 3.09 1.48
N ILE A 40 7.94 3.34 2.43
CA ILE A 40 7.61 4.71 2.87
C ILE A 40 8.70 5.24 3.79
N LEU A 41 9.26 4.39 4.64
CA LEU A 41 10.40 4.74 5.49
C LEU A 41 11.72 4.86 4.73
N GLY A 42 11.78 4.42 3.47
CA GLY A 42 13.03 4.32 2.71
C GLY A 42 14.02 3.29 3.27
N THR A 43 13.58 2.43 4.20
CA THR A 43 14.39 1.40 4.84
C THR A 43 14.26 0.04 4.14
N ALA A 44 13.49 -0.03 3.05
CA ALA A 44 13.43 -1.22 2.21
C ALA A 44 14.85 -1.57 1.74
N LYS A 45 15.30 -2.80 2.03
CA LYS A 45 16.59 -3.27 1.51
C LYS A 45 16.54 -3.20 0.00
N SER A 46 17.54 -2.58 -0.62
CA SER A 46 17.74 -2.69 -2.07
C SER A 46 17.83 -4.17 -2.43
N CYS A 47 17.15 -4.56 -3.51
CA CYS A 47 17.29 -5.90 -4.08
C CYS A 47 18.79 -6.21 -4.16
N SER A 48 19.21 -7.35 -3.59
CA SER A 48 20.62 -7.74 -3.52
C SER A 48 21.26 -7.67 -4.90
N GLU A 49 22.57 -7.40 -4.98
CA GLU A 49 23.30 -7.30 -6.24
C GLU A 49 23.22 -8.61 -7.08
N GLY A 50 22.95 -9.74 -6.42
CA GLY A 50 22.68 -11.04 -7.06
C GLY A 50 21.21 -11.42 -7.19
N ALA A 51 20.27 -10.50 -6.97
CA ALA A 51 18.84 -10.76 -7.14
C ALA A 51 18.49 -10.97 -8.62
N SER A 52 17.64 -11.95 -8.88
CA SER A 52 17.12 -12.19 -10.23
C SER A 52 16.29 -11.01 -10.72
N ASP A 53 16.17 -10.87 -12.05
CA ASP A 53 15.32 -9.84 -12.66
C ASP A 53 13.86 -9.92 -12.18
N ARG A 54 13.39 -11.14 -11.88
CA ARG A 54 12.05 -11.39 -11.33
C ARG A 54 11.88 -10.79 -9.94
N GLU A 55 12.88 -10.92 -9.07
CA GLU A 55 12.84 -10.36 -7.71
C GLU A 55 12.86 -8.83 -7.75
N ARG A 56 13.72 -8.26 -8.60
CA ARG A 56 13.77 -6.82 -8.84
C ARG A 56 12.44 -6.27 -9.32
N LEU A 57 11.82 -6.91 -10.31
CA LEU A 57 10.50 -6.53 -10.82
C LEU A 57 9.41 -6.63 -9.74
N ALA A 58 9.45 -7.68 -8.92
CA ALA A 58 8.50 -7.88 -7.84
C ALA A 58 8.59 -6.78 -6.77
N ASP A 59 9.82 -6.38 -6.40
CA ASP A 59 10.06 -5.29 -5.45
C ASP A 59 9.62 -3.94 -6.01
N GLU A 60 9.93 -3.66 -7.28
CA GLU A 60 9.47 -2.44 -7.94
C GLU A 60 7.94 -2.37 -8.00
N LEU A 61 7.28 -3.47 -8.39
CA LEU A 61 5.83 -3.53 -8.40
C LEU A 61 5.22 -3.34 -7.00
N ARG A 62 5.85 -3.89 -5.96
CA ARG A 62 5.42 -3.69 -4.57
C ARG A 62 5.56 -2.23 -4.15
N LYS A 63 6.66 -1.58 -4.51
CA LYS A 63 6.88 -0.14 -4.28
C LYS A 63 5.83 0.70 -5.00
N GLN A 64 5.59 0.45 -6.29
CA GLN A 64 4.57 1.16 -7.08
C GLN A 64 3.18 1.02 -6.46
N ARG A 65 2.79 -0.22 -6.10
CA ARG A 65 1.50 -0.48 -5.42
C ARG A 65 1.37 0.30 -4.12
N SER A 66 2.44 0.41 -3.34
CA SER A 66 2.45 1.19 -2.09
C SER A 66 2.08 2.65 -2.33
N TYR A 67 2.70 3.28 -3.33
CA TYR A 67 2.42 4.66 -3.70
C TYR A 67 1.03 4.83 -4.30
N THR A 68 0.59 3.90 -5.16
CA THR A 68 -0.78 3.91 -5.69
C THR A 68 -1.82 3.81 -4.58
N THR A 69 -1.62 2.96 -3.57
CA THR A 69 -2.53 2.85 -2.42
C THR A 69 -2.67 4.16 -1.67
N ILE A 70 -1.53 4.83 -1.38
CA ILE A 70 -1.53 6.14 -0.71
C ILE A 70 -2.28 7.17 -1.57
N TYR A 71 -1.93 7.26 -2.86
CA TYR A 71 -2.51 8.21 -3.79
C TYR A 71 -4.03 8.05 -3.94
N MET A 72 -4.50 6.81 -4.06
CA MET A 72 -5.92 6.49 -4.16
C MET A 72 -6.68 6.74 -2.85
N GLY A 73 -5.97 6.69 -1.71
CA GLY A 73 -6.48 7.01 -0.39
C GLY A 73 -6.66 8.51 -0.14
N VAL A 74 -6.32 9.40 -1.08
CA VAL A 74 -6.49 10.86 -0.92
C VAL A 74 -7.76 11.33 -1.65
N GLU A 75 -8.51 12.23 -1.04
CA GLU A 75 -9.63 12.89 -1.71
C GLU A 75 -9.13 13.84 -2.80
N ARG A 76 -9.67 13.71 -4.01
CA ARG A 76 -9.34 14.58 -5.15
C ARG A 76 -10.47 15.59 -5.30
N LYS A 77 -10.14 16.88 -5.29
CA LYS A 77 -11.05 17.98 -5.65
C LYS A 77 -11.27 18.02 -7.16
#